data_AF-A0A7X8F7U1-F1
#
_entry.id   AF-A0A7X8F7U1-F1
#
_cell.length_a   1.000
_cell.length_b   1.000
_cell.length_c   1.000
_cell.angle_alpha   90.00
_cell.angle_beta   90.00
_cell.angle_gamma   90.00
#
_symmetry.space_group_name_H-M   'P 1'
#
loop_
_entity.id
_entity.type
_entity.pdbx_description
1 polymer ?
#
loop_
_entity_poly.entity_id
_entity_poly.type
_entity_poly.pdbx_seq_one_letter_code
_entity_poly.pdbx_strand_id
1 'polypeptide(L)'
;MMAIKNEKQYKVACDRIEELLKVVNNDTPTDDKHYIELDMISDLVADYEETYYPVKPIEPAELIKYAIAERNMTQKQLAEELNISTSRVSDYITGRSTPTLKIAGKICRILEISPDLMLGIQ
;
A
#
# COMPACT_ATOMS: atom_id res chain seq x y z
N MET A 1 14.90 -13.94 20.42
CA MET A 1 14.89 -12.49 20.14
C MET A 1 13.93 -11.81 21.08
N MET A 2 14.24 -10.58 21.47
CA MET A 2 13.30 -9.70 22.14
C MET A 2 12.27 -9.24 21.09
N ALA A 3 10.99 -9.18 21.45
CA ALA A 3 9.92 -8.77 20.55
C ALA A 3 8.92 -7.91 21.33
N ILE A 4 8.28 -6.97 20.64
CA ILE A 4 7.18 -6.18 21.19
C ILE A 4 5.97 -7.11 21.38
N LYS A 5 5.41 -7.13 22.60
CA LYS A 5 4.37 -8.11 22.99
C LYS A 5 2.98 -7.50 23.10
N ASN A 6 2.89 -6.18 23.12
CA ASN A 6 1.63 -5.46 23.33
C ASN A 6 1.73 -4.00 22.90
N GLU A 7 0.56 -3.39 22.77
CA GLU A 7 0.35 -2.00 22.39
C GLU A 7 1.16 -0.99 23.21
N LYS A 8 1.31 -1.23 24.52
CA LYS A 8 2.05 -0.31 25.39
C LYS A 8 3.54 -0.29 25.05
N GLN A 9 4.12 -1.47 24.77
CA GLN A 9 5.51 -1.57 24.34
C GLN A 9 5.71 -0.98 22.94
N TYR A 10 4.75 -1.21 22.04
CA TYR A 10 4.73 -0.62 20.70
C TYR A 10 4.76 0.91 20.77
N LYS A 11 3.84 1.51 21.52
CA LYS A 11 3.78 2.97 21.67
C LYS A 11 5.08 3.57 22.25
N VAL A 12 5.65 2.94 23.28
CA VAL A 12 6.92 3.38 23.87
C VAL A 12 8.06 3.30 22.85
N ALA A 13 8.09 2.26 22.01
CA ALA A 13 9.07 2.13 20.95
C ALA A 13 8.90 3.23 19.88
N CYS A 14 7.67 3.52 19.45
CA CYS A 14 7.38 4.62 18.51
C CYS A 14 7.80 5.99 19.07
N ASP A 15 7.44 6.27 20.34
CA ASP A 15 7.84 7.52 21.00
C ASP A 15 9.38 7.66 21.03
N ARG A 16 10.10 6.55 21.23
CA ARG A 16 11.57 6.53 21.21
C ARG A 16 12.14 6.76 19.81
N ILE A 17 11.54 6.18 18.78
CA ILE A 17 11.90 6.46 17.37
C ILE A 17 11.74 7.94 17.08
N GLU A 18 10.63 8.57 17.48
CA GLU A 18 10.40 10.01 17.28
C GLU A 18 11.45 10.89 17.97
N GLU A 19 11.94 10.49 19.15
CA GLU A 19 13.05 11.16 19.81
C GLU A 19 14.37 11.02 19.04
N LEU A 20 14.68 9.82 18.56
CA LEU A 20 15.90 9.53 17.82
C LEU A 20 15.94 10.24 16.46
N LEU A 21 14.80 10.35 15.77
CA LEU A 21 14.69 11.07 14.50
C LEU A 21 14.95 12.59 14.63
N LYS A 22 14.97 13.15 15.84
CA LYS A 22 15.37 14.56 16.07
C LYS A 22 16.89 14.77 16.05
N VAL A 23 17.65 13.69 16.25
CA VAL A 23 19.13 13.75 16.38
C VAL A 23 19.85 12.94 15.31
N VAL A 24 19.19 11.95 14.71
CA VAL A 24 19.70 11.17 13.58
C VAL A 24 19.25 11.79 12.26
N ASN A 25 20.17 11.90 11.31
CA ASN A 25 19.94 12.39 9.96
C ASN A 25 20.76 11.60 8.93
N ASN A 26 20.66 11.97 7.65
CA ASN A 26 21.35 11.29 6.55
C ASN A 26 22.89 11.35 6.62
N ASP A 27 23.46 12.29 7.37
CA ASP A 27 24.92 12.43 7.54
C ASP A 27 25.42 11.74 8.82
N THR A 28 24.51 11.14 9.61
CA THR A 28 24.87 10.46 10.86
C THR A 28 25.59 9.14 10.53
N PRO A 29 26.80 8.90 11.08
CA PRO A 29 27.52 7.65 10.88
C PRO A 29 26.71 6.44 11.34
N THR A 30 26.80 5.34 10.61
CA THR A 30 26.05 4.10 10.92
C THR A 30 26.54 3.41 12.19
N ASP A 31 27.73 3.75 12.68
CA ASP A 31 28.28 3.30 13.96
C ASP A 31 27.94 4.25 15.12
N ASP A 32 27.21 5.35 14.87
CA ASP A 32 26.69 6.21 15.93
C ASP A 32 25.68 5.44 16.78
N LYS A 33 25.77 5.60 18.10
CA LYS A 33 24.92 4.90 19.06
C LYS A 33 23.41 5.15 18.83
N HIS A 34 23.01 6.36 18.41
CA HIS A 34 21.61 6.70 18.17
C HIS A 34 21.13 6.14 16.85
N TYR A 35 22.02 6.05 15.85
CA TYR A 35 21.72 5.38 14.59
C TYR A 35 21.48 3.88 14.82
N ILE A 36 22.39 3.20 15.53
CA ILE A 36 22.25 1.78 15.86
C ILE A 36 20.98 1.54 16.69
N GLU A 37 20.70 2.40 17.68
CA GLU A 37 19.49 2.30 18.49
C GLU A 37 18.22 2.47 17.64
N LEU A 38 18.20 3.46 16.74
CA LEU A 38 17.07 3.72 15.84
C LEU A 38 16.82 2.52 14.93
N ASP A 39 17.87 1.97 14.32
CA ASP A 39 17.82 0.79 13.46
C ASP A 39 17.20 -0.41 14.19
N MET A 40 17.75 -0.74 15.37
CA MET A 40 17.26 -1.86 16.17
C MET A 40 15.81 -1.71 16.63
N ILE A 41 15.39 -0.51 17.05
CA ILE A 41 14.01 -0.29 17.51
C ILE A 41 13.04 -0.27 16.32
N SER A 42 13.48 0.26 15.17
CA SER A 42 12.67 0.25 13.94
C SER A 42 12.37 -1.17 13.48
N ASP A 43 13.35 -2.08 13.54
CA ASP A 43 13.13 -3.50 13.24
C ASP A 43 12.09 -4.14 14.18
N LEU A 44 12.19 -3.87 15.49
CA LEU A 44 11.23 -4.40 16.48
C LEU A 44 9.81 -3.88 16.25
N VAL A 45 9.67 -2.63 15.82
CA VAL A 45 8.39 -2.01 15.47
C VAL A 45 7.84 -2.61 14.19
N ALA A 46 8.67 -2.77 13.15
CA ALA A 46 8.27 -3.37 11.89
C ALA A 46 7.73 -4.79 12.05
N ASP A 47 8.41 -5.65 12.82
CA ASP A 47 7.95 -7.01 13.14
C ASP A 47 6.56 -7.03 13.82
N TYR A 48 6.32 -6.06 14.71
CA TYR A 48 5.04 -5.91 15.39
C TYR A 48 3.94 -5.43 14.44
N GLU A 49 4.24 -4.42 13.62
CA GLU A 49 3.32 -3.88 12.63
C GLU A 49 2.92 -4.92 11.59
N GLU A 50 3.85 -5.75 11.10
CA GLU A 50 3.52 -6.83 10.16
C GLU A 50 2.45 -7.78 10.72
N THR A 51 2.52 -8.06 12.03
CA THR A 51 1.58 -8.98 12.69
C THR A 51 0.25 -8.31 13.08
N TYR A 52 0.29 -7.07 13.59
CA TYR A 52 -0.86 -6.42 14.23
C TYR A 52 -1.46 -5.26 13.42
N TYR A 53 -0.71 -4.69 12.49
CA TYR A 53 -1.09 -3.59 11.59
C TYR A 53 -0.71 -3.90 10.13
N PRO A 54 -1.13 -5.05 9.57
CA PRO A 54 -0.75 -5.41 8.21
C PRO A 54 -1.23 -4.35 7.22
N VAL A 55 -0.35 -3.93 6.31
CA VAL A 55 -0.72 -3.06 5.20
C VAL A 55 -1.72 -3.82 4.33
N LYS A 56 -2.99 -3.41 4.39
CA LYS A 56 -4.02 -4.07 3.61
C LYS A 56 -3.75 -3.81 2.12
N PRO A 57 -3.74 -4.84 1.26
CA PRO A 57 -3.65 -4.63 -0.17
C PRO A 57 -4.83 -3.76 -0.63
N ILE A 58 -4.53 -2.84 -1.54
CA ILE A 58 -5.55 -1.98 -2.13
C ILE A 58 -6.49 -2.83 -2.97
N GLU A 59 -7.80 -2.65 -2.76
CA GLU A 59 -8.81 -3.40 -3.50
C GLU A 59 -8.79 -3.02 -4.99
N PRO A 60 -9.03 -3.96 -5.93
CA PRO A 60 -9.06 -3.68 -7.36
C PRO A 60 -9.98 -2.51 -7.75
N ALA A 61 -11.10 -2.35 -7.04
CA ALA A 61 -12.05 -1.26 -7.25
C ALA A 61 -11.42 0.12 -7.02
N GLU A 62 -10.68 0.28 -5.91
CA GLU A 62 -9.99 1.53 -5.60
C GLU A 62 -8.82 1.75 -6.56
N LEU A 63 -8.04 0.72 -6.91
CA LEU A 63 -6.99 0.82 -7.93
C LEU A 63 -7.51 1.36 -9.25
N ILE A 64 -8.61 0.79 -9.77
CA ILE A 64 -9.23 1.24 -11.02
C ILE A 64 -9.65 2.71 -10.89
N LYS A 65 -10.29 3.07 -9.78
CA LYS A 65 -10.78 4.43 -9.53
C LYS A 65 -9.65 5.45 -9.49
N TYR A 66 -8.57 5.15 -8.77
CA TYR A 66 -7.38 6.00 -8.70
C TYR A 66 -6.72 6.15 -10.07
N ALA A 67 -6.49 5.05 -10.79
CA ALA A 67 -5.83 5.09 -12.09
C ALA A 67 -6.64 5.83 -13.16
N ILE A 68 -7.98 5.73 -13.13
CA ILE A 68 -8.87 6.53 -13.99
C ILE A 68 -8.69 8.03 -13.70
N ALA A 69 -8.64 8.40 -12.40
CA ALA A 69 -8.48 9.79 -11.99
C ALA A 69 -7.11 10.36 -12.38
N GLU A 70 -6.02 9.63 -12.11
CA GLU A 70 -4.66 10.03 -12.51
C GLU A 70 -4.53 10.23 -14.02
N ARG A 71 -5.21 9.38 -14.81
CA ARG A 71 -5.20 9.47 -16.27
C ARG A 71 -6.18 10.49 -16.85
N ASN A 72 -6.92 11.22 -16.01
CA ASN A 72 -8.02 12.10 -16.45
C ASN A 72 -9.00 11.39 -17.42
N MET A 73 -9.19 10.09 -17.23
CA MET A 73 -10.04 9.25 -18.07
C MET A 73 -11.47 9.25 -17.49
N THR A 74 -12.48 9.13 -18.35
CA THR A 74 -13.87 8.94 -17.92
C THR A 74 -14.23 7.46 -17.88
N GLN A 75 -15.22 7.08 -17.05
CA GLN A 75 -15.75 5.71 -17.05
C GLN A 75 -16.29 5.28 -18.42
N LYS A 76 -16.78 6.24 -19.21
CA LYS A 76 -17.26 6.02 -20.57
C LYS A 76 -16.13 5.61 -21.51
N GLN A 77 -15.02 6.34 -21.49
CA GLN A 77 -13.84 5.99 -22.29
C GLN A 77 -13.29 4.62 -21.91
N LEU A 78 -13.19 4.30 -20.61
CA LEU A 78 -12.75 2.97 -20.19
C LEU A 78 -13.71 1.86 -20.65
N ALA A 79 -15.02 2.12 -20.64
CA ALA A 79 -16.01 1.17 -21.12
C ALA A 79 -15.88 0.91 -22.64
N GLU A 80 -15.63 1.95 -23.42
CA GLU A 80 -15.36 1.87 -24.87
C GLU A 80 -14.11 1.03 -25.15
N GLU A 81 -12.99 1.31 -24.46
CA GLU A 81 -11.73 0.56 -24.59
C GLU A 81 -11.87 -0.92 -24.19
N LEU A 82 -12.67 -1.20 -23.17
CA LEU A 82 -12.95 -2.58 -22.71
C LEU A 82 -13.96 -3.32 -23.59
N ASN A 83 -14.71 -2.59 -24.42
CA ASN A 83 -15.88 -3.05 -25.16
C ASN A 83 -16.94 -3.69 -24.24
N ILE A 84 -17.32 -2.98 -23.18
CA ILE A 84 -18.36 -3.36 -22.22
C ILE A 84 -19.26 -2.16 -21.90
N SER A 85 -20.36 -2.37 -21.18
CA SER A 85 -21.23 -1.26 -20.79
C SER A 85 -20.59 -0.38 -19.71
N THR A 86 -20.93 0.91 -19.72
CA THR A 86 -20.52 1.87 -18.68
C THR A 86 -20.99 1.45 -17.29
N SER A 87 -22.18 0.84 -17.19
CA SER A 87 -22.69 0.25 -15.95
C SER A 87 -21.75 -0.83 -15.41
N ARG A 88 -21.20 -1.69 -16.28
CA ARG A 88 -20.25 -2.75 -15.90
C ARG A 88 -18.96 -2.17 -15.34
N VAL A 89 -18.45 -1.10 -15.94
CA VAL A 89 -17.29 -0.34 -15.43
C VAL A 89 -17.60 0.28 -14.08
N SER A 90 -18.78 0.88 -13.91
CA SER A 90 -19.23 1.43 -12.62
C SER A 90 -19.27 0.36 -11.53
N ASP A 91 -19.73 -0.85 -11.84
CA ASP A 91 -19.75 -1.97 -10.89
C ASP A 91 -18.34 -2.37 -10.45
N TYR A 92 -17.33 -2.26 -11.33
CA TYR A 92 -15.92 -2.51 -10.98
C TYR A 92 -15.37 -1.41 -10.07
N ILE A 93 -15.61 -0.14 -10.41
CA ILE A 93 -15.11 1.03 -9.65
C ILE A 93 -15.73 1.11 -8.26
N THR A 94 -16.99 0.69 -8.11
CA THR A 94 -17.71 0.71 -6.84
C THR A 94 -17.54 -0.58 -6.03
N GLY A 95 -16.82 -1.56 -6.56
CA GLY A 95 -16.62 -2.86 -5.91
C GLY A 95 -17.86 -3.77 -5.86
N ARG A 96 -18.96 -3.42 -6.55
CA ARG A 96 -20.15 -4.29 -6.65
C ARG A 96 -19.88 -5.59 -7.39
N SER A 97 -18.90 -5.60 -8.29
CA SER A 97 -18.45 -6.83 -8.95
C SER A 97 -16.96 -6.80 -9.21
N THR A 98 -16.35 -7.98 -9.23
CA THR A 98 -14.93 -8.14 -9.60
C THR A 98 -14.83 -8.37 -11.11
N PRO A 99 -13.90 -7.72 -11.83
CA PRO A 99 -13.63 -8.04 -13.22
C PRO A 99 -13.10 -9.48 -13.35
N THR A 100 -13.50 -10.16 -14.43
CA THR A 100 -12.88 -11.47 -14.77
C THR A 100 -11.40 -11.29 -15.08
N LEU A 101 -10.59 -12.35 -14.95
CA LEU A 101 -9.14 -12.27 -15.22
C LEU A 101 -8.81 -11.67 -16.59
N LYS A 102 -9.61 -12.01 -17.61
CA LYS A 102 -9.48 -11.44 -18.97
C LYS A 102 -9.72 -9.93 -19.00
N ILE A 103 -10.71 -9.44 -18.25
CA ILE A 103 -11.03 -8.01 -18.16
C ILE A 103 -10.00 -7.29 -17.29
N ALA A 104 -9.61 -7.86 -16.15
CA ALA A 104 -8.55 -7.33 -15.29
C ALA A 104 -7.24 -7.13 -16.06
N GLY A 105 -6.83 -8.11 -16.87
CA GLY A 105 -5.64 -7.97 -17.73
C GLY A 105 -5.75 -6.87 -18.80
N LYS A 106 -6.95 -6.56 -19.29
CA LYS A 106 -7.17 -5.40 -20.16
C LYS A 106 -7.10 -4.09 -19.39
N ILE A 107 -7.75 -4.03 -18.23
CA ILE A 107 -7.73 -2.87 -17.31
C ILE A 107 -6.29 -2.51 -16.97
N CYS A 108 -5.46 -3.49 -16.58
CA CYS A 108 -4.03 -3.31 -16.32
C CYS A 108 -3.31 -2.61 -17.49
N ARG A 109 -3.58 -3.02 -18.73
CA ARG A 109 -2.94 -2.42 -19.92
C ARG A 109 -3.45 -1.01 -20.22
N ILE A 110 -4.76 -0.78 -20.10
CA ILE A 110 -5.38 0.51 -20.42
C ILE A 110 -5.05 1.57 -19.37
N LEU A 111 -5.03 1.18 -18.10
CA LEU A 111 -4.81 2.08 -16.97
C LEU A 111 -3.37 2.05 -16.44
N GLU A 112 -2.49 1.25 -17.05
CA GLU A 112 -1.09 1.04 -16.62
C GLU A 112 -0.96 0.59 -15.15
N ILE A 113 -1.91 -0.23 -14.69
CA ILE A 113 -1.89 -0.82 -13.36
C ILE A 113 -1.06 -2.10 -13.41
N SER A 114 -0.12 -2.24 -12.47
CA SER A 114 0.67 -3.47 -12.33
C SER A 114 -0.22 -4.68 -12.05
N PRO A 115 -0.04 -5.83 -12.72
CA PRO A 115 -0.86 -7.02 -12.49
C PRO A 115 -0.80 -7.56 -11.04
N ASP A 116 0.35 -7.46 -10.39
CA ASP A 116 0.57 -7.82 -8.97
C ASP A 116 -0.34 -7.00 -8.04
N LEU A 117 -0.33 -5.66 -8.18
CA LEU A 117 -1.26 -4.77 -7.47
C LEU A 117 -2.73 -5.13 -7.73
N MET A 118 -3.11 -5.36 -8.99
CA MET A 118 -4.49 -5.68 -9.36
C MET A 118 -4.97 -7.03 -8.79
N LEU A 119 -4.05 -7.96 -8.54
CA LEU A 119 -4.36 -9.27 -7.96
C LEU A 119 -4.14 -9.33 -6.43
N GLY A 120 -3.62 -8.26 -5.83
CA GLY A 120 -3.31 -8.20 -4.40
C GLY A 120 -2.20 -9.15 -3.98
N ILE A 121 -1.25 -9.43 -4.87
CA ILE A 121 -0.09 -10.30 -4.60
C ILE A 121 1.11 -9.38 -4.37
N GLN A 122 1.42 -9.08 -3.11
CA GLN A 122 2.64 -8.36 -2.69
C GLN A 122 3.41 -9.20 -1.68
#